data_AF-A0A1Q3SSD7-F1
#
_entry.id   AF-A0A1Q3SSD7-F1
#
_cell.length_a   1.000
_cell.length_b   1.000
_cell.length_c   1.000
_cell.angle_alpha   90.00
_cell.angle_beta   90.00
_cell.angle_gamma   90.00
#
_symmetry.space_group_name_H-M   'P 1'
#
loop_
_entity.id
_entity.type
_entity.pdbx_description
1 polymer ?
#
loop_
_entity_poly.entity_id
_entity_poly.type
_entity_poly.pdbx_seq_one_letter_code
_entity_poly.pdbx_strand_id
1 'polypeptide(L)'
;MAWYEYDPQRLLIERKAMALKFPQFQLLKREDAFCWLGTPESNRGNKYEILVEYPEHFPNMAPSVFPVTPGVNSTDLTDQLKHHYPNGKLCLYYPGDRTFSNDTTAATVVVTAAWFFPYEAWLESGKRVWPGQELDHMQI
;
A
#
# COMPACT_ATOMS: atom_id res chain seq x y z
N MET A 1 -10.90 20.92 -1.23
CA MET A 1 -12.15 20.24 -0.85
C MET A 1 -11.88 18.75 -1.00
N ALA A 2 -12.12 17.95 0.02
CA ALA A 2 -11.71 16.56 0.00
C ALA A 2 -12.64 15.71 -0.89
N TRP A 3 -12.12 14.65 -1.51
CA TRP A 3 -12.90 13.82 -2.45
C TRP A 3 -14.19 13.26 -1.85
N TYR A 4 -14.18 12.95 -0.55
CA TYR A 4 -15.32 12.38 0.18
C TYR A 4 -16.41 13.41 0.50
N GLU A 5 -16.13 14.71 0.37
CA GLU A 5 -17.11 15.78 0.51
C GLU A 5 -17.91 15.95 -0.79
N TYR A 6 -17.24 15.78 -1.94
CA TYR A 6 -17.86 15.81 -3.26
C TYR A 6 -18.57 14.49 -3.61
N ASP A 7 -17.98 13.35 -3.25
CA ASP A 7 -18.55 12.01 -3.49
C ASP A 7 -18.66 11.19 -2.19
N PRO A 8 -19.66 11.48 -1.35
CA PRO A 8 -19.90 10.73 -0.12
C PRO A 8 -20.35 9.27 -0.39
N GLN A 9 -20.87 8.96 -1.58
CA GLN A 9 -21.23 7.59 -1.95
C GLN A 9 -20.00 6.72 -2.14
N ARG A 10 -18.93 7.27 -2.72
CA ARG A 10 -17.64 6.56 -2.80
C ARG A 10 -17.14 6.14 -1.43
N LEU A 11 -17.19 7.02 -0.43
CA LEU A 11 -16.77 6.68 0.94
C LEU A 11 -17.61 5.54 1.53
N LEU A 12 -18.92 5.51 1.26
CA LEU A 12 -19.80 4.43 1.72
C LEU A 12 -19.45 3.09 1.06
N ILE A 13 -19.13 3.09 -0.23
CA ILE A 13 -18.67 1.89 -0.96
C ILE A 13 -17.38 1.36 -0.33
N GLU A 14 -16.41 2.24 -0.07
CA GLU A 14 -15.14 1.85 0.55
C GLU A 14 -15.33 1.23 1.93
N ARG A 15 -16.16 1.86 2.78
CA ARG A 15 -16.47 1.34 4.11
C ARG A 15 -17.11 -0.05 4.04
N LYS A 16 -18.04 -0.27 3.11
CA LYS A 16 -18.68 -1.58 2.93
C LYS A 16 -17.69 -2.64 2.45
N ALA A 17 -16.85 -2.31 1.47
CA ALA A 17 -15.85 -3.24 0.94
C ALA A 17 -14.81 -3.62 2.00
N MET A 18 -14.30 -2.65 2.74
CA MET A 18 -13.36 -2.87 3.84
C MET A 18 -13.99 -3.67 4.97
N ALA A 19 -15.21 -3.34 5.41
CA ALA A 19 -15.89 -4.11 6.46
C ALA A 19 -16.15 -5.58 6.06
N LEU A 20 -16.42 -5.84 4.78
CA LEU A 20 -16.67 -7.19 4.27
C LEU A 20 -15.39 -8.02 4.17
N LYS A 21 -14.29 -7.43 3.70
CA LYS A 21 -13.04 -8.15 3.38
C LYS A 21 -12.01 -8.12 4.51
N PHE A 22 -11.94 -7.01 5.22
CA PHE A 22 -10.94 -6.73 6.24
C PHE A 22 -11.59 -6.09 7.47
N PRO A 23 -12.49 -6.82 8.18
CA PRO A 23 -13.26 -6.28 9.30
C PRO A 23 -12.38 -5.80 10.48
N GLN A 24 -11.11 -6.21 10.53
CA GLN A 24 -10.15 -5.78 11.54
C GLN A 24 -9.57 -4.38 11.28
N PHE A 25 -9.74 -3.82 10.07
CA PHE A 25 -9.22 -2.50 9.74
C PHE A 25 -10.10 -1.39 10.31
N GLN A 26 -9.46 -0.33 10.81
CA GLN A 26 -10.11 0.83 11.40
C GLN A 26 -9.97 2.03 10.47
N LEU A 27 -11.07 2.73 10.21
CA LEU A 27 -11.06 4.01 9.50
C LEU A 27 -10.76 5.13 10.49
N LEU A 28 -9.69 5.85 10.24
CA LEU A 28 -9.21 6.98 11.02
C LEU A 28 -9.37 8.27 10.20
N LYS A 29 -9.73 9.36 10.86
CA LYS A 29 -9.72 10.71 10.27
C LYS A 29 -8.50 11.47 10.80
N ARG A 30 -7.63 11.92 9.89
CA ARG A 30 -6.57 12.91 10.14
C ARG A 30 -7.05 14.28 9.70
N GLU A 31 -6.24 15.32 9.94
CA GLU A 31 -6.61 16.72 9.64
C GLU A 31 -7.13 16.88 8.20
N ASP A 32 -6.42 16.32 7.22
CA ASP A 32 -6.74 16.51 5.80
C ASP A 32 -7.10 15.22 5.03
N ALA A 33 -7.05 14.05 5.68
CA ALA A 33 -7.24 12.76 4.99
C ALA A 33 -7.95 11.72 5.86
N PHE A 34 -8.62 10.78 5.20
CA PHE A 34 -9.01 9.51 5.81
C PHE A 34 -7.89 8.49 5.60
N CYS A 35 -7.68 7.65 6.60
CA CYS A 35 -6.72 6.56 6.54
C CYS A 35 -7.34 5.27 7.09
N TRP A 36 -6.94 4.13 6.56
CA TRP A 36 -7.24 2.83 7.16
C TRP A 36 -5.99 2.31 7.89
N LEU A 37 -6.15 1.86 9.13
CA LEU A 37 -5.10 1.18 9.90
C LEU A 37 -5.52 -0.27 10.13
N GLY A 38 -4.64 -1.23 9.85
CA GLY A 38 -4.92 -2.63 10.10
C GLY A 38 -3.78 -3.56 9.71
N THR A 39 -4.01 -4.85 9.90
CA THR A 39 -2.97 -5.88 9.76
C THR A 39 -3.38 -6.91 8.72
N PRO A 40 -2.97 -6.77 7.44
CA PRO A 40 -3.03 -7.85 6.48
C PRO A 40 -2.05 -8.97 6.83
N GLU A 41 -2.32 -10.15 6.29
CA GLU A 41 -1.44 -11.31 6.32
C GLU A 41 -0.83 -11.49 4.92
N SER A 42 0.49 -11.71 4.86
CA SER A 42 1.19 -12.00 3.61
C SER A 42 0.86 -13.40 3.10
N ASN A 43 1.26 -13.70 1.86
CA ASN A 43 1.11 -15.05 1.31
C ASN A 43 1.94 -16.13 2.05
N ARG A 44 2.80 -15.74 3.01
CA ARG A 44 3.55 -16.66 3.89
C ARG A 44 3.02 -16.72 5.31
N GLY A 45 1.92 -16.04 5.61
CA GLY A 45 1.31 -16.04 6.94
C GLY A 45 1.90 -15.00 7.90
N ASN A 46 2.82 -14.13 7.46
CA ASN A 46 3.35 -13.06 8.31
C ASN A 46 2.38 -11.88 8.36
N LYS A 47 2.37 -11.18 9.49
CA LYS A 47 1.45 -10.07 9.75
C LYS A 47 2.20 -8.74 9.75
N TYR A 48 1.67 -7.78 9.02
CA TYR A 48 2.23 -6.44 8.92
C TYR A 48 1.12 -5.43 9.22
N GLU A 49 1.27 -4.63 10.26
CA GLU A 49 0.43 -3.45 10.43
C GLU A 49 0.78 -2.42 9.36
N ILE A 50 -0.24 -1.92 8.66
CA ILE A 50 -0.11 -0.92 7.60
C ILE A 50 -1.08 0.23 7.82
N LEU A 51 -0.68 1.41 7.34
CA LEU A 51 -1.53 2.58 7.17
C LEU A 51 -1.80 2.79 5.69
N VAL A 52 -3.06 2.79 5.28
CA VAL A 52 -3.51 3.09 3.92
C VAL A 52 -4.13 4.49 3.92
N GLU A 53 -3.45 5.46 3.33
CA GLU A 53 -3.86 6.86 3.30
C GLU A 53 -4.48 7.22 1.96
N TYR A 54 -5.68 7.83 1.98
CA TYR A 54 -6.31 8.31 0.76
C TYR A 54 -5.61 9.57 0.22
N PRO A 55 -5.38 9.66 -1.10
CA PRO A 55 -4.90 10.89 -1.72
C PRO A 55 -6.04 11.91 -1.85
N GLU A 56 -5.66 13.15 -2.17
CA GLU A 56 -6.61 14.23 -2.42
C GLU A 56 -7.58 13.92 -3.57
N HIS A 57 -7.09 13.30 -4.64
CA HIS A 57 -7.85 13.04 -5.88
C HIS A 57 -8.33 11.58 -6.02
N PHE A 58 -8.59 10.89 -4.92
CA PHE A 58 -9.22 9.56 -4.97
C PHE A 58 -10.60 9.63 -5.66
N PRO A 59 -10.97 8.68 -6.55
CA PRO A 59 -10.28 7.44 -6.91
C PRO A 59 -9.44 7.52 -8.19
N ASN A 60 -9.11 8.72 -8.66
CA ASN A 60 -8.25 8.91 -9.83
C ASN A 60 -6.75 8.78 -9.48
N MET A 61 -6.44 8.74 -8.19
CA MET A 61 -5.10 8.51 -7.65
C MET A 61 -5.15 7.38 -6.63
N ALA A 62 -4.12 6.53 -6.63
CA ALA A 62 -4.02 5.39 -5.74
C ALA A 62 -3.79 5.81 -4.28
N PRO A 63 -4.34 5.07 -3.29
CA PRO A 63 -3.94 5.19 -1.89
C PRO A 63 -2.44 4.98 -1.69
N SER A 64 -1.84 5.76 -0.79
CA SER A 64 -0.47 5.51 -0.33
C SER A 64 -0.49 4.51 0.81
N VAL A 65 0.43 3.55 0.80
CA VAL A 65 0.49 2.50 1.83
C VAL A 65 1.82 2.55 2.56
N PHE A 66 1.78 2.64 3.88
CA PHE A 66 2.93 2.73 4.75
C PHE A 66 2.98 1.52 5.68
N PRO A 67 4.09 0.79 5.74
CA PRO A 67 4.29 -0.23 6.77
C PRO A 67 4.53 0.45 8.12
N VAL A 68 3.83 -0.01 9.16
CA VAL A 68 3.94 0.48 10.52
C VAL A 68 4.78 -0.48 11.36
N THR A 69 4.32 -1.74 11.49
CA THR A 69 5.00 -2.77 12.30
C THR A 69 4.82 -4.18 11.71
N PRO A 70 5.90 -4.95 11.47
CA PRO A 70 7.28 -4.51 11.53
C PRO A 70 7.56 -3.46 10.45
N GLY A 71 8.50 -2.56 10.72
CA GLY A 71 8.99 -1.64 9.70
C GLY A 71 9.62 -2.42 8.54
N VAL A 72 9.48 -1.89 7.33
CA VAL A 72 10.11 -2.46 6.13
C VAL A 72 11.43 -1.73 5.89
N ASN A 73 12.52 -2.51 5.86
CA ASN A 73 13.82 -2.05 5.36
C ASN A 73 14.10 -2.69 4.01
N SER A 74 13.88 -1.92 2.94
CA SER A 74 14.10 -2.36 1.56
C SER A 74 15.38 -1.81 0.91
N THR A 75 16.35 -1.39 1.72
CA THR A 75 17.70 -1.07 1.24
C THR A 75 18.49 -2.36 1.02
N ASP A 76 19.09 -2.51 -0.16
CA ASP A 76 19.92 -3.66 -0.54
C ASP A 76 21.36 -3.56 -0.03
N LEU A 77 22.22 -4.51 -0.44
CA LEU A 77 23.63 -4.57 -0.03
C LEU A 77 24.50 -3.44 -0.63
N THR A 78 23.94 -2.63 -1.53
CA THR A 78 24.60 -1.51 -2.22
C THR A 78 23.99 -0.15 -1.86
N ASP A 79 23.22 -0.11 -0.77
CA ASP A 79 22.48 1.07 -0.32
C ASP A 79 21.41 1.59 -1.30
N GLN A 80 20.94 0.73 -2.23
CA GLN A 80 19.82 1.08 -3.12
C GLN A 80 18.48 0.71 -2.51
N LEU A 81 17.51 1.62 -2.60
CA LEU A 81 16.13 1.41 -2.14
C LEU A 81 15.34 0.59 -3.17
N LYS A 82 14.75 -0.52 -2.74
CA LYS A 82 13.97 -1.43 -3.60
C LYS A 82 12.48 -1.34 -3.31
N HIS A 83 11.67 -1.18 -4.36
CA HIS A 83 10.19 -1.23 -4.33
C HIS A 83 9.52 -0.43 -3.20
N HIS A 84 10.16 0.65 -2.80
CA HIS A 84 9.77 1.53 -1.70
C HIS A 84 10.15 2.93 -2.17
N TYR A 85 9.28 3.90 -1.95
CA TYR A 85 9.61 5.29 -2.26
C TYR A 85 10.39 5.93 -1.11
N PRO A 86 11.20 6.97 -1.38
CA PRO A 86 11.99 7.65 -0.35
C PRO A 86 11.18 8.19 0.83
N ASN A 87 9.90 8.48 0.63
CA ASN A 87 8.98 8.95 1.67
C ASN A 87 8.38 7.83 2.55
N GLY A 88 8.81 6.58 2.37
CA GLY A 88 8.37 5.47 3.18
C GLY A 88 7.09 4.77 2.71
N LYS A 89 6.48 5.15 1.58
CA LYS A 89 5.32 4.41 1.02
C LYS A 89 5.77 3.24 0.13
N LEU A 90 5.10 2.09 0.24
CA LEU A 90 5.37 0.94 -0.61
C LEU A 90 5.10 1.26 -2.09
N CYS A 91 5.91 0.72 -2.99
CA CYS A 91 5.64 0.79 -4.43
C CYS A 91 4.69 -0.33 -4.84
N LEU A 92 3.38 -0.05 -4.76
CA LEU A 92 2.33 -0.99 -5.17
C LEU A 92 1.91 -0.82 -6.64
N TYR A 93 1.90 0.43 -7.10
CA TYR A 93 1.49 0.81 -8.46
C TYR A 93 2.53 1.77 -9.02
N TYR A 94 3.20 1.43 -10.11
CA TYR A 94 4.13 2.36 -10.74
C TYR A 94 3.34 3.38 -11.57
N PRO A 95 3.48 4.70 -11.37
CA PRO A 95 2.63 5.69 -12.05
C PRO A 95 2.60 5.58 -13.59
N GLY A 96 3.67 5.08 -14.21
CA GLY A 96 3.74 4.89 -15.66
C GLY A 96 3.05 3.63 -16.20
N ASP A 97 2.74 2.64 -15.36
CA ASP A 97 2.21 1.34 -15.82
C ASP A 97 0.67 1.28 -15.89
N ARG A 98 -0.01 2.28 -15.31
CA ARG A 98 -1.49 2.38 -15.23
C ARG A 98 -2.16 1.12 -14.68
N THR A 99 -1.48 0.38 -13.81
CA THR A 99 -2.00 -0.85 -13.18
C THR A 99 -3.01 -0.56 -12.09
N PHE A 100 -3.02 0.66 -11.55
CA PHE A 100 -4.07 1.11 -10.64
C PHE A 100 -5.38 1.37 -11.42
N SER A 101 -6.42 0.66 -11.03
CA SER A 101 -7.83 0.87 -11.41
C SER A 101 -8.59 1.57 -10.28
N ASN A 102 -9.74 2.15 -10.58
CA ASN A 102 -10.62 2.81 -9.60
C ASN A 102 -11.36 1.83 -8.65
N ASP A 103 -10.79 0.63 -8.44
CA ASP A 103 -11.26 -0.39 -7.52
C ASP A 103 -11.27 0.11 -6.06
N THR A 104 -11.90 -0.66 -5.18
CA THR A 104 -11.99 -0.33 -3.75
C THR A 104 -10.62 -0.43 -3.06
N THR A 105 -10.43 0.28 -1.96
CA THR A 105 -9.25 0.20 -1.07
C THR A 105 -8.99 -1.23 -0.58
N ALA A 106 -10.02 -2.08 -0.49
CA ALA A 106 -9.84 -3.49 -0.20
C ALA A 106 -8.94 -4.19 -1.26
N ALA A 107 -9.03 -3.80 -2.53
CA ALA A 107 -8.12 -4.29 -3.57
C ALA A 107 -6.68 -3.85 -3.31
N THR A 108 -6.47 -2.60 -2.89
CA THR A 108 -5.14 -2.11 -2.48
C THR A 108 -4.57 -2.90 -1.30
N VAL A 109 -5.39 -3.28 -0.31
CA VAL A 109 -4.96 -4.14 0.80
C VAL A 109 -4.54 -5.53 0.30
N VAL A 110 -5.28 -6.12 -0.66
CA VAL A 110 -4.89 -7.40 -1.29
C VAL A 110 -3.56 -7.28 -2.02
N VAL A 111 -3.38 -6.23 -2.83
CA VAL A 111 -2.11 -5.96 -3.53
C VAL A 111 -0.96 -5.78 -2.54
N THR A 112 -1.21 -5.10 -1.41
CA THR A 112 -0.22 -4.92 -0.33
C THR A 112 0.17 -6.26 0.30
N ALA A 113 -0.79 -7.12 0.60
CA ALA A 113 -0.52 -8.47 1.12
C ALA A 113 0.34 -9.29 0.14
N ALA A 114 0.06 -9.19 -1.16
CA ALA A 114 0.85 -9.83 -2.20
C ALA A 114 2.27 -9.22 -2.34
N TRP A 115 2.43 -7.91 -2.10
CA TRP A 115 3.73 -7.22 -2.14
C TRP A 115 4.69 -7.75 -1.07
N PHE A 116 4.19 -8.17 0.10
CA PHE A 116 5.05 -8.74 1.14
C PHE A 116 5.69 -10.08 0.74
N PHE A 117 5.10 -10.83 -0.20
CA PHE A 117 5.64 -12.11 -0.63
C PHE A 117 7.04 -12.02 -1.28
N PRO A 118 7.27 -11.20 -2.32
CA PRO A 118 8.61 -11.01 -2.87
C PRO A 118 9.55 -10.32 -1.88
N TYR A 119 9.05 -9.43 -1.01
CA TYR A 119 9.84 -8.82 0.05
C TYR A 119 10.42 -9.86 1.01
N GLU A 120 9.60 -10.78 1.51
CA GLU A 120 10.02 -11.86 2.41
C GLU A 120 11.05 -12.78 1.75
N ALA A 121 10.79 -13.18 0.50
CA ALA A 121 11.72 -13.99 -0.28
C ALA A 121 13.08 -13.29 -0.46
N TRP A 122 13.06 -11.97 -0.71
CA TRP A 122 14.26 -11.16 -0.84
C TRP A 122 15.05 -11.08 0.47
N LEU A 123 14.39 -10.90 1.62
CA LEU A 123 15.04 -10.94 2.93
C LEU A 123 15.71 -12.29 3.18
N GLU A 124 15.02 -13.40 2.92
CA GLU A 124 15.56 -14.76 3.09
C GLU A 124 16.77 -15.03 2.21
N SER A 125 16.81 -14.45 1.00
CA SER A 125 17.96 -14.57 0.09
C SER A 125 19.20 -13.77 0.55
N GLY A 126 19.09 -13.00 1.63
CA GLY A 126 20.13 -12.08 2.09
C GLY A 126 20.18 -10.78 1.27
N LYS A 127 19.03 -10.31 0.78
CA LYS A 127 18.86 -9.03 0.07
C LYS A 127 19.67 -8.88 -1.23
N ARG A 128 19.99 -9.99 -1.90
CA ARG A 128 20.88 -9.98 -3.08
C ARG A 128 20.18 -9.58 -4.37
N VAL A 129 19.02 -10.17 -4.64
CA VAL A 129 18.26 -9.96 -5.88
C VAL A 129 16.78 -9.97 -5.53
N TRP A 130 16.07 -8.88 -5.81
CA TRP A 130 14.63 -8.84 -5.62
C TRP A 130 13.94 -9.79 -6.61
N PRO A 131 12.99 -10.64 -6.17
CA PRO A 131 12.29 -11.54 -7.06
C PRO A 131 11.19 -10.77 -7.82
N GLY A 132 11.44 -10.49 -9.10
CA GLY A 132 10.48 -9.82 -9.98
C GLY A 132 11.15 -8.79 -10.88
N GLN A 133 10.36 -8.10 -11.69
CA GLN A 133 10.83 -6.95 -12.47
C GLN A 133 10.83 -5.69 -11.61
N GLU A 134 11.94 -4.97 -11.60
CA GLU A 134 12.06 -3.61 -11.08
C GLU A 134 12.01 -2.63 -12.25
N LEU A 135 11.09 -1.66 -12.21
CA LEU A 135 11.21 -0.44 -13.00
C LEU A 135 12.10 0.55 -12.24
N ASP A 136 12.79 1.47 -12.91
CA ASP A 136 13.66 2.43 -12.23
C ASP A 136 12.81 3.46 -11.45
N HIS A 137 12.97 3.51 -10.12
CA HIS A 137 12.15 4.36 -9.23
C HIS A 137 12.83 5.71 -8.92
N MET A 138 13.97 6.01 -9.55
CA MET A 138 14.80 7.20 -9.29
C MET A 138 14.28 8.53 -9.91
N GLN A 139 13.07 8.57 -10.45
CA GLN A 139 12.57 9.73 -11.22
C GLN A 139 11.19 10.27 -10.82
N ILE A 140 10.75 10.08 -9.56
CA ILE A 140 9.50 10.69 -9.07
C ILE A 140 9.78 11.71 -7.97
#